data_AF-A0A379TKQ9-F1
#
_entry.id   AF-A0A379TKQ9-F1
#
_cell.length_a   1.000
_cell.length_b   1.000
_cell.length_c   1.000
_cell.angle_alpha   90.00
_cell.angle_beta   90.00
_cell.angle_gamma   90.00
#
_symmetry.space_group_name_H-M   'P 1'
#
loop_
_entity.id
_entity.type
_entity.pdbx_description
1 polymer ?
#
loop_
_entity_poly.entity_id
_entity_poly.type
_entity_poly.pdbx_seq_one_letter_code
_entity_poly.pdbx_strand_id
1 'polypeptide(L)'
;MFEALLVGSDSLTDLAVLKINATGGLPTIPINTKRTPHIGDVVLAIGNPYNLGQTITQGIISATGRIGLNPTGGRIFSRPTPRLTTVIPAARWSTR
;
A
#
# COMPACT_ATOMS: atom_id res chain seq x y z
N MET A 1 17.35 -17.91 0.16
CA MET A 1 16.12 -17.98 0.98
C MET A 1 16.48 -17.43 2.35
N PHE A 2 15.67 -16.52 2.89
CA PHE A 2 15.87 -15.98 4.23
C PHE A 2 14.66 -16.32 5.08
N GLU A 3 14.89 -16.72 6.32
CA GLU A 3 13.84 -16.86 7.31
C GLU A 3 13.55 -15.50 7.96
N ALA A 4 12.27 -15.25 8.22
CA ALA A 4 11.79 -14.04 8.86
C ALA A 4 11.18 -14.38 10.21
N LEU A 5 11.56 -13.63 11.25
CA LEU A 5 10.98 -13.74 12.59
C LEU A 5 10.02 -12.58 12.82
N LEU A 6 8.85 -12.87 13.37
CA LEU A 6 7.89 -11.84 13.78
C LEU A 6 8.42 -11.12 15.02
N VAL A 7 8.59 -9.80 14.92
CA VAL A 7 8.99 -8.94 16.05
C VAL A 7 7.75 -8.41 16.77
N GLY A 8 6.71 -8.06 16.01
CA GLY A 8 5.43 -7.60 16.54
C GLY A 8 4.42 -7.33 15.43
N SER A 9 3.15 -7.34 15.80
CA SER A 9 2.02 -7.01 14.92
C SER A 9 0.99 -6.16 15.67
N ASP A 10 0.33 -5.25 14.96
CA ASP A 10 -0.75 -4.42 15.45
C ASP A 10 -2.00 -4.66 14.59
N SER A 11 -3.04 -5.20 15.23
CA SER A 11 -4.32 -5.53 14.58
C SER A 11 -5.22 -4.32 14.35
N LEU A 12 -5.02 -3.20 15.06
CA LEU A 12 -5.80 -1.98 14.87
C LEU A 12 -5.36 -1.23 13.60
N THR A 13 -4.06 -1.22 13.31
CA THR A 13 -3.50 -0.57 12.11
C THR A 13 -3.24 -1.54 10.95
N ASP A 14 -3.39 -2.85 11.16
CA ASP A 14 -3.07 -3.91 10.19
C ASP A 14 -1.59 -3.84 9.72
N LEU A 15 -0.66 -3.73 10.68
CA LEU A 15 0.78 -3.64 10.42
C LEU A 15 1.55 -4.74 11.15
N ALA A 16 2.63 -5.22 10.55
CA ALA A 16 3.54 -6.20 11.16
C ALA A 16 5.01 -5.86 10.85
N VAL A 17 5.89 -6.10 11.83
CA VAL A 17 7.34 -5.91 11.71
C VAL A 17 8.02 -7.27 11.75
N LEU A 18 8.80 -7.54 10.71
CA LEU A 18 9.55 -8.78 10.55
C LEU A 18 11.05 -8.50 10.59
N LYS A 19 11.81 -9.38 11.25
CA LYS A 19 13.27 -9.36 11.29
C LYS A 19 13.83 -10.46 10.41
N ILE A 20 14.75 -10.10 9.53
CA ILE A 20 15.46 -11.03 8.65
C ILE A 20 16.93 -11.01 9.02
N ASN A 21 17.52 -12.19 9.25
CA ASN A 21 18.95 -12.34 9.49
C ASN A 21 19.66 -12.59 8.15
N ALA A 22 20.12 -11.52 7.50
CA ALA A 22 20.88 -11.59 6.26
C ALA A 22 22.36 -11.24 6.50
N THR A 23 23.28 -12.07 6.02
CA THR A 23 24.74 -11.90 6.21
C THR A 23 25.38 -10.85 5.30
N GLY A 24 24.66 -10.33 4.31
CA GLY A 24 25.20 -9.42 3.28
C GLY A 24 24.72 -7.95 3.36
N GLY A 25 23.93 -7.58 4.37
CA GLY A 25 23.27 -6.28 4.41
C GLY A 25 22.14 -6.18 3.37
N LEU A 26 20.96 -5.73 3.79
CA LEU A 26 19.83 -5.53 2.89
C LEU A 26 19.74 -4.04 2.50
N PRO A 27 19.38 -3.73 1.24
CA PRO A 27 19.11 -2.35 0.86
C PRO A 27 17.93 -1.81 1.69
N THR A 28 18.05 -0.56 2.14
CA THR A 28 17.01 0.12 2.91
C THR A 28 16.35 1.21 2.07
N ILE A 29 15.05 1.42 2.26
CA ILE A 29 14.31 2.47 1.57
C ILE A 29 14.45 3.76 2.38
N PRO A 30 15.03 4.84 1.83
CA PRO A 30 15.10 6.12 2.52
C PRO A 30 13.70 6.73 2.64
N ILE A 31 13.36 7.21 3.84
CA ILE A 31 12.07 7.84 4.13
C ILE A 31 12.30 9.32 4.40
N ASN A 32 11.60 10.18 3.64
CA ASN A 32 11.62 11.62 3.87
C ASN A 32 10.45 12.03 4.78
N THR A 33 10.73 12.28 6.06
CA THR A 33 9.73 12.68 7.08
C THR A 33 9.18 14.09 6.87
N LYS A 34 9.84 14.93 6.07
CA LYS A 34 9.39 16.29 5.75
C LYS A 34 8.48 16.35 4.52
N ARG A 35 8.31 15.23 3.80
CA ARG A 35 7.48 15.21 2.59
C ARG A 35 6.01 15.11 2.98
N THR A 36 5.23 16.13 2.63
CA THR A 36 3.77 16.09 2.73
C THR A 36 3.18 15.67 1.37
N PRO A 37 2.41 14.57 1.30
CA PRO A 37 1.76 14.15 0.06
C PRO A 37 0.53 15.01 -0.27
N HIS A 38 0.35 15.36 -1.53
CA HIS A 38 -0.80 16.14 -2.03
C HIS A 38 -1.61 15.36 -3.06
N ILE A 39 -2.90 15.69 -3.18
CA ILE A 39 -3.77 15.14 -4.23
C ILE A 39 -3.22 15.57 -5.59
N GLY A 40 -3.09 14.62 -6.52
CA GLY A 40 -2.48 14.82 -7.83
C GLY A 40 -0.99 14.45 -7.90
N ASP A 41 -0.32 14.22 -6.78
CA ASP A 41 1.08 13.76 -6.78
C ASP A 41 1.20 12.40 -7.49
N VAL A 42 2.23 12.25 -8.33
CA VAL A 42 2.54 10.97 -8.97
C VAL A 42 3.11 10.01 -7.94
N VAL A 43 2.58 8.78 -7.95
CA VAL A 43 2.99 7.69 -7.05
C VAL A 43 3.26 6.40 -7.82
N LEU A 44 4.06 5.55 -7.21
CA LEU A 44 4.40 4.22 -7.71
C LEU A 44 4.02 3.19 -6.65
N ALA A 45 3.20 2.21 -7.01
CA ALA A 45 2.90 1.06 -6.19
C ALA A 45 3.80 -0.11 -6.60
N ILE A 46 4.44 -0.73 -5.61
CA ILE A 46 5.31 -1.91 -5.80
C ILE A 46 4.71 -3.04 -4.96
N GLY A 47 4.52 -4.22 -5.56
CA GLY A 47 3.96 -5.37 -4.86
C GLY A 47 4.02 -6.65 -5.69
N ASN A 48 3.32 -7.68 -5.23
CA ASN A 48 3.19 -8.96 -5.94
C ASN A 48 1.70 -9.36 -6.05
N PRO A 49 0.92 -8.69 -6.91
CA PRO A 49 -0.46 -9.07 -7.15
C PRO A 49 -0.51 -10.44 -7.84
N TYR A 50 -1.44 -11.31 -7.40
CA TYR A 50 -1.68 -12.65 -7.97
C TYR A 50 -0.47 -13.60 -8.00
N ASN A 51 0.58 -13.30 -7.24
CA ASN A 51 1.82 -14.09 -7.21
C ASN A 51 2.51 -14.26 -8.58
N LEU A 52 2.33 -13.30 -9.49
CA LEU A 52 2.94 -13.30 -10.82
C LEU A 52 4.39 -12.81 -10.81
N GLY A 53 4.87 -12.33 -9.66
CA GLY A 53 6.19 -11.73 -9.48
C GLY A 53 6.10 -10.25 -9.09
N GLN A 54 7.25 -9.62 -8.90
CA GLN A 54 7.32 -8.21 -8.52
C GLN A 54 6.75 -7.34 -9.63
N THR A 55 5.67 -6.62 -9.31
CA THR A 55 4.94 -5.75 -10.22
C THR A 55 5.05 -4.31 -9.74
N ILE A 56 5.12 -3.40 -10.70
CA ILE A 56 5.17 -1.95 -10.49
C ILE A 56 3.99 -1.31 -11.23
N THR A 57 3.27 -0.41 -10.58
CA THR A 57 2.13 0.31 -11.18
C THR A 57 2.18 1.80 -10.84
N GLN A 58 2.07 2.65 -11.87
CA GLN A 58 2.06 4.11 -11.70
C GLN A 58 0.64 4.64 -11.53
N GLY A 59 0.49 5.65 -10.68
CA GLY A 59 -0.78 6.33 -10.41
C GLY A 59 -0.61 7.75 -9.90
N ILE A 60 -1.71 8.33 -9.44
CA ILE A 60 -1.76 9.62 -8.76
C ILE A 60 -2.44 9.49 -7.40
N ILE A 61 -2.11 10.34 -6.44
CA ILE A 61 -2.86 10.45 -5.18
C ILE A 61 -4.24 11.00 -5.49
N SER A 62 -5.27 10.19 -5.25
CA SER A 62 -6.66 10.55 -5.55
C SER A 62 -7.35 11.31 -4.41
N ALA A 63 -7.00 11.02 -3.16
CA ALA A 63 -7.56 11.66 -1.96
C ALA A 63 -6.63 11.48 -0.76
N THR A 64 -6.65 12.42 0.17
CA THR A 64 -5.97 12.36 1.48
C THR A 64 -7.00 12.30 2.62
N GLY A 65 -6.63 11.79 3.80
CA GLY A 65 -7.48 11.89 5.00
C GLY A 65 -8.68 10.94 5.07
N ARG A 66 -8.66 9.81 4.36
CA ARG A 66 -9.69 8.77 4.52
C ARG A 66 -9.52 8.04 5.85
N ILE A 67 -10.20 8.50 6.90
CA ILE A 67 -10.26 7.78 8.18
C ILE A 67 -11.26 6.63 8.03
N GLY A 68 -10.73 5.41 7.92
CA GLY A 68 -11.52 4.18 7.78
C GLY A 68 -12.11 3.62 9.08
N LEU A 69 -12.03 4.35 10.20
CA LEU A 69 -12.41 3.87 11.53
C LEU A 69 -13.62 4.65 12.04
N ASN A 70 -14.81 4.05 11.96
CA ASN A 70 -15.98 4.47 12.74
C ASN A 70 -16.25 3.38 13.78
N PRO A 71 -15.95 3.58 15.08
CA PRO A 71 -16.26 2.60 16.13
C PRO A 71 -17.74 2.63 16.55
N THR A 72 -18.54 3.56 16.04
CA THR A 72 -19.92 3.79 16.46
C THR A 72 -20.92 3.54 15.33
N GLY A 73 -21.45 2.30 15.30
CA GLY A 73 -22.89 2.02 15.26
C GLY A 73 -23.79 2.58 14.14
N GLY A 74 -23.27 3.10 13.03
CA GLY A 74 -24.09 3.45 11.86
C GLY A 74 -24.09 2.32 10.84
N ARG A 75 -25.25 1.70 10.54
CA ARG A 75 -25.40 0.63 9.54
C ARG A 75 -24.91 1.09 8.16
N ILE A 76 -23.67 0.79 7.82
CA ILE A 76 -23.16 0.94 6.46
C ILE A 76 -23.77 -0.19 5.64
N PHE A 77 -24.64 0.16 4.69
CA PHE A 77 -25.34 -0.78 3.83
C PHE A 77 -24.36 -1.79 3.24
N SER A 78 -24.60 -3.07 3.53
CA SER A 78 -23.78 -4.22 3.13
C SER A 78 -23.86 -4.44 1.62
N ARG A 79 -23.14 -3.62 0.87
CA ARG A 79 -22.55 -4.05 -0.39
C ARG A 79 -21.09 -4.33 -0.08
N PRO A 80 -20.51 -5.48 -0.48
CA PRO A 80 -19.07 -5.63 -0.53
C PRO A 80 -18.59 -4.66 -1.62
N THR A 81 -18.53 -3.39 -1.26
CA THR A 81 -17.78 -2.40 -2.00
C THR A 81 -16.35 -2.70 -1.59
N PRO A 82 -15.46 -3.16 -2.49
CA PRO A 82 -14.05 -3.05 -2.22
C PRO A 82 -13.85 -1.57 -1.89
N ARG A 83 -13.45 -1.26 -0.67
CA ARG A 83 -13.49 0.10 -0.13
C ARG A 83 -12.40 0.94 -0.80
N LEU A 84 -12.72 1.42 -2.02
CA LEU A 84 -12.58 2.76 -2.59
C LEU A 84 -11.29 3.54 -2.23
N THR A 85 -10.48 4.07 -3.16
CA THR A 85 -10.67 4.33 -4.60
C THR A 85 -9.32 4.72 -5.23
N THR A 86 -8.96 4.03 -6.32
CA THR A 86 -8.29 4.60 -7.50
C THR A 86 -6.82 5.04 -7.38
N VAL A 87 -5.94 4.13 -7.81
CA VAL A 87 -5.03 4.46 -8.91
C VAL A 87 -5.88 4.38 -10.18
N ILE A 88 -6.00 5.46 -10.96
CA ILE A 88 -6.39 5.30 -12.37
C ILE A 88 -5.09 4.84 -13.03
N PRO A 89 -4.90 3.56 -13.41
CA PRO A 89 -3.88 3.28 -14.40
C PRO A 89 -4.36 3.96 -15.68
N ALA A 90 -3.67 5.01 -16.11
CA ALA A 90 -3.79 5.48 -17.49
C ALA A 90 -3.12 4.45 -18.42
N ALA A 91 -3.63 3.21 -18.43
CA ALA A 91 -3.35 2.23 -19.46
C ALA A 91 -4.34 2.52 -20.61
N ARG A 92 -4.14 3.63 -21.31
CA ARG A 92 -4.74 3.77 -22.64
C ARG A 92 -3.85 3.01 -23.61
N TRP A 93 -4.23 1.77 -23.88
CA TRP A 93 -3.74 0.99 -25.01
C TRP A 93 -3.94 1.81 -26.29
N SER A 94 -2.85 2.30 -26.86
CA SER A 94 -2.82 2.71 -28.26
C SER A 94 -2.24 1.55 -29.03
N THR A 95 -3.09 0.73 -29.63
CA THR A 95 -2.73 0.02 -30.84
C THR A 95 -2.50 1.08 -31.92
N ARG A 96 -1.23 1.40 -32.14
CA ARG A 96 -0.68 1.62 -33.47
C ARG A 96 0.77 1.20 -33.46
#